data_AF-A0A6L9J2R4-F1
#
_entry.id   AF-A0A6L9J2R4-F1
#
_cell.length_a   1.000
_cell.length_b   1.000
_cell.length_c   1.000
_cell.angle_alpha   90.00
_cell.angle_beta   90.00
_cell.angle_gamma   90.00
#
_symmetry.space_group_name_H-M   'P 1'
#
loop_
_entity.id
_entity.type
_entity.pdbx_description
1 polymer ?
#
loop_
_entity_poly.entity_id
_entity_poly.type
_entity_poly.pdbx_seq_one_letter_code
_entity_poly.pdbx_strand_id
1 'polypeptide(L)'
;TYTATPTRVRTATSPPTPILPPTITPSPTVTPTPAAASVLPTSTLSPFPFIVQRGTPRIRDNYLNGAGCDWLGVVGTTITNTGDHVQDIDVRVWSEDGTLVATTTSGDAPIYGASGWEVQLGDAPAVGRYSVGLWANDIALSEPVSFLLQGTCESNLAKINFVRIRPY
;
A
#
# COMPACT_ATOMS: atom_id res chain seq x y z
N THR A 1 -19.30 -80.90 -21.22
CA THR A 1 -18.96 -82.29 -21.61
C THR A 1 -18.42 -82.29 -23.03
N TYR A 2 -17.17 -82.77 -23.18
CA TYR A 2 -16.46 -83.39 -24.34
C TYR A 2 -16.40 -82.66 -25.71
N THR A 3 -15.22 -82.28 -26.25
CA THR A 3 -14.05 -83.07 -26.78
C THR A 3 -14.38 -83.70 -28.16
N ALA A 4 -13.62 -83.63 -29.27
CA ALA A 4 -12.34 -83.03 -29.68
C ALA A 4 -12.18 -83.12 -31.24
N THR A 5 -11.38 -82.21 -31.83
CA THR A 5 -10.33 -82.41 -32.89
C THR A 5 -10.81 -82.84 -34.32
N PRO A 6 -10.26 -82.35 -35.48
CA PRO A 6 -8.82 -82.40 -35.75
C PRO A 6 -8.13 -81.47 -36.80
N THR A 7 -6.80 -81.67 -36.86
CA THR A 7 -5.79 -81.57 -37.94
C THR A 7 -5.43 -80.23 -38.60
N ARG A 8 -4.11 -79.95 -38.59
CA ARG A 8 -3.44 -78.74 -39.07
C ARG A 8 -2.59 -79.05 -40.31
N VAL A 9 -2.80 -78.30 -41.40
CA VAL A 9 -1.93 -78.30 -42.59
C VAL A 9 -1.11 -77.01 -42.57
N ARG A 10 0.21 -77.11 -42.76
CA ARG A 10 1.11 -75.95 -42.87
C ARG A 10 1.42 -75.68 -44.34
N THR A 11 1.07 -74.49 -44.80
CA THR A 11 1.52 -73.93 -46.09
C THR A 11 2.46 -72.78 -45.80
N ALA A 12 3.66 -72.80 -46.37
CA ALA A 12 4.67 -71.75 -46.22
C ALA A 12 4.44 -70.63 -47.24
N THR A 13 4.57 -69.37 -46.84
CA THR A 13 4.54 -68.21 -47.73
C THR A 13 5.50 -67.14 -47.21
N SER A 14 6.09 -66.40 -48.16
CA SER A 14 7.38 -65.68 -48.17
C SER A 14 7.65 -64.65 -47.07
N PRO A 15 8.95 -64.32 -46.82
CA PRO A 15 9.38 -63.38 -45.79
C PRO A 15 8.95 -61.93 -46.05
N PRO A 16 8.89 -61.10 -44.98
CA PRO A 16 8.31 -59.75 -45.05
C PRO A 16 9.23 -58.74 -45.74
N THR A 17 8.59 -57.78 -46.43
CA THR A 17 9.20 -56.60 -47.03
C THR A 17 9.71 -55.64 -45.93
N PRO A 18 10.93 -55.08 -46.03
CA PRO A 18 11.43 -54.15 -45.02
C PRO A 18 10.67 -52.80 -45.06
N ILE A 19 10.26 -52.32 -43.88
CA ILE A 19 9.63 -51.01 -43.67
C ILE A 19 10.72 -49.94 -43.52
N LEU A 20 10.58 -48.81 -44.22
CA LEU A 20 11.44 -47.64 -44.06
C LEU A 20 11.02 -46.82 -42.82
N PRO A 21 11.97 -46.26 -42.05
CA PRO A 21 11.67 -45.45 -40.87
C PRO A 21 11.05 -44.09 -41.22
N PRO A 22 10.30 -43.46 -40.30
CA PRO A 22 9.63 -42.18 -40.56
C PRO A 22 10.61 -41.01 -40.67
N THR A 23 10.35 -40.12 -41.62
CA THR A 23 11.10 -38.88 -41.86
C THR A 23 10.69 -37.80 -40.84
N ILE A 24 11.68 -37.22 -40.15
CA ILE A 24 11.48 -36.11 -39.19
C ILE A 24 11.24 -34.79 -39.93
N THR A 25 10.12 -34.13 -39.65
CA THR A 25 9.75 -32.82 -40.20
C THR A 25 10.39 -31.68 -39.38
N PRO A 26 10.99 -30.64 -40.00
CA PRO A 26 11.56 -29.52 -39.25
C PRO A 26 10.46 -28.61 -38.67
N SER A 27 10.64 -28.20 -37.41
CA SER A 27 9.76 -27.28 -36.68
C SER A 27 10.03 -25.81 -37.06
N PRO A 28 9.03 -24.91 -37.07
CA PRO A 28 9.24 -23.49 -37.37
C PRO A 28 10.06 -22.78 -36.28
N THR A 29 10.99 -21.93 -36.70
CA THR A 29 11.81 -21.07 -35.83
C THR A 29 11.03 -19.81 -35.46
N VAL A 30 10.98 -19.48 -34.17
CA VAL A 30 10.29 -18.28 -33.65
C VAL A 30 11.20 -17.05 -33.77
N THR A 31 10.76 -16.02 -34.48
CA THR A 31 11.48 -14.73 -34.60
C THR A 31 11.19 -13.84 -33.39
N PRO A 32 12.21 -13.26 -32.70
CA PRO A 32 11.96 -12.40 -31.54
C PRO A 32 11.39 -11.04 -31.97
N THR A 33 10.31 -10.62 -31.31
CA THR A 33 9.66 -9.30 -31.47
C THR A 33 10.51 -8.20 -30.80
N PRO A 34 10.71 -7.03 -31.42
CA PRO A 34 11.47 -5.94 -30.79
C PRO A 34 10.75 -5.40 -29.56
N ALA A 35 11.49 -5.28 -28.45
CA ALA A 35 10.99 -4.78 -27.18
C ALA A 35 10.64 -3.30 -27.28
N ALA A 36 9.40 -2.94 -26.89
CA ALA A 36 9.00 -1.54 -26.74
C ALA A 36 9.83 -0.88 -25.63
N ALA A 37 10.49 0.23 -25.93
CA ALA A 37 11.23 1.00 -24.93
C ALA A 37 10.24 1.61 -23.92
N SER A 38 10.38 1.21 -22.65
CA SER A 38 9.63 1.77 -21.53
C SER A 38 10.29 3.08 -21.09
N VAL A 39 9.58 4.21 -21.25
CA VAL A 39 9.98 5.49 -20.64
C VAL A 39 9.70 5.44 -19.15
N LEU A 40 10.75 5.51 -18.33
CA LEU A 40 10.64 5.58 -16.88
C LEU A 40 10.16 6.98 -16.45
N PRO A 41 9.18 7.10 -15.53
CA PRO A 41 8.79 8.41 -15.00
C PRO A 41 9.96 9.08 -14.26
N THR A 42 10.22 10.34 -14.56
CA THR A 42 11.21 11.17 -13.86
C THR A 42 10.65 11.62 -12.50
N SER A 43 11.38 11.42 -11.41
CA SER A 43 10.94 11.86 -10.07
C SER A 43 10.97 13.39 -9.97
N THR A 44 9.81 14.04 -9.85
CA THR A 44 9.71 15.47 -9.52
C THR A 44 9.83 15.64 -8.01
N LEU A 45 10.69 16.57 -7.55
CA LEU A 45 10.81 16.92 -6.14
C LEU A 45 9.50 17.54 -5.62
N SER A 46 9.03 17.12 -4.44
CA SER A 46 7.88 17.74 -3.78
C SER A 46 8.16 19.23 -3.49
N PRO A 47 7.21 20.16 -3.73
CA PRO A 47 7.37 21.57 -3.39
C PRO A 47 7.41 21.84 -1.89
N PHE A 48 7.06 20.85 -1.06
CA PHE A 48 7.05 20.95 0.40
C PHE A 48 8.25 20.29 1.09
N PRO A 49 8.77 20.86 2.18
CA PRO A 49 9.89 20.30 2.95
C PRO A 49 9.53 19.00 3.70
N PHE A 50 8.24 18.75 3.94
CA PHE A 50 7.72 17.51 4.48
C PHE A 50 6.85 16.77 3.47
N ILE A 51 6.89 15.44 3.54
CA ILE A 51 6.01 14.54 2.81
C ILE A 51 5.33 13.58 3.79
N VAL A 52 4.18 13.04 3.42
CA VAL A 52 3.54 11.98 4.20
C VAL A 52 4.42 10.73 4.21
N GLN A 53 4.58 10.12 5.38
CA GLN A 53 5.29 8.86 5.52
C GLN A 53 4.54 7.76 4.78
N ARG A 54 5.27 7.03 3.93
CA ARG A 54 4.69 5.90 3.19
C ARG A 54 3.99 4.92 4.13
N GLY A 55 2.79 4.51 3.74
CA GLY A 55 1.96 3.61 4.51
C GLY A 55 1.13 4.30 5.60
N THR A 56 1.08 5.63 5.62
CA THR A 56 0.06 6.42 6.33
C THR A 56 -0.73 7.27 5.32
N PRO A 57 -1.99 7.67 5.59
CA PRO A 57 -2.79 7.41 6.79
C PRO A 57 -3.07 5.94 7.07
N ARG A 58 -3.10 5.55 8.36
CA ARG A 58 -3.61 4.24 8.81
C ARG A 58 -4.81 4.46 9.70
N ILE A 59 -5.95 3.91 9.30
CA ILE A 59 -7.21 4.01 10.05
C ILE A 59 -7.41 2.75 10.86
N ARG A 60 -7.51 2.84 12.18
CA ARG A 60 -7.70 1.70 13.10
C ARG A 60 -8.47 2.14 14.34
N ASP A 61 -8.67 1.21 15.27
CA ASP A 61 -9.09 1.50 16.63
C ASP A 61 -8.06 2.37 17.37
N ASN A 62 -8.56 3.19 18.28
CA ASN A 62 -7.75 3.93 19.23
C ASN A 62 -7.14 2.97 20.26
N TYR A 63 -5.81 2.86 20.21
CA TYR A 63 -5.06 1.85 20.94
C TYR A 63 -4.08 2.41 22.00
N LEU A 64 -3.92 3.75 22.10
CA LEU A 64 -2.85 4.36 22.93
C LEU A 64 -3.32 5.26 24.06
N ASN A 65 -4.26 6.18 23.84
CA ASN A 65 -4.60 7.20 24.85
C ASN A 65 -5.60 6.71 25.93
N GLY A 66 -5.92 5.41 25.95
CA GLY A 66 -6.75 4.75 26.97
C GLY A 66 -8.26 4.96 26.83
N ALA A 67 -8.72 5.90 26.00
CA ALA A 67 -10.14 6.19 25.81
C ALA A 67 -10.86 5.15 24.92
N GLY A 68 -10.11 4.35 24.15
CA GLY A 68 -10.68 3.27 23.35
C GLY A 68 -11.77 3.78 22.39
N CYS A 69 -12.98 3.21 22.50
CA CYS A 69 -14.10 3.59 21.62
C CYS A 69 -14.73 4.94 21.98
N ASP A 70 -14.55 5.47 23.19
CA ASP A 70 -15.11 6.77 23.62
C ASP A 70 -14.26 7.95 23.13
N TRP A 71 -13.73 7.84 21.90
CA TRP A 71 -12.80 8.79 21.32
C TRP A 71 -12.81 8.70 19.80
N LEU A 72 -12.54 9.82 19.12
CA LEU A 72 -12.37 9.90 17.68
C LEU A 72 -11.28 10.93 17.37
N GLY A 73 -10.35 10.65 16.47
CA GLY A 73 -9.34 11.65 16.14
C GLY A 73 -8.21 11.20 15.22
N VAL A 74 -7.20 12.06 15.14
CA VAL A 74 -6.02 11.89 14.31
C VAL A 74 -4.76 12.14 15.12
N VAL A 75 -3.75 11.29 14.92
CA VAL A 75 -2.47 11.34 15.63
C VAL A 75 -1.32 11.14 14.66
N GLY A 76 -0.11 11.44 15.11
CA GLY A 76 1.05 11.23 14.29
C GLY A 76 2.36 11.62 14.92
N THR A 77 3.40 11.57 14.10
CA THR A 77 4.73 12.08 14.41
C THR A 77 5.30 12.82 13.22
N THR A 78 6.13 13.82 13.49
CA THR A 78 6.98 14.51 12.51
C THR A 78 8.43 14.07 12.72
N ILE A 79 9.04 13.45 11.72
CA ILE A 79 10.40 12.91 11.80
C ILE A 79 11.26 13.36 10.62
N THR A 80 12.57 13.23 10.70
CA THR A 80 13.47 13.37 9.54
C THR A 80 13.50 12.08 8.72
N ASN A 81 14.12 12.13 7.54
CA ASN A 81 14.42 10.93 6.75
C ASN A 81 15.38 9.95 7.46
N THR A 82 16.09 10.39 8.50
CA THR A 82 16.93 9.56 9.39
C THR A 82 16.17 9.02 10.61
N GLY A 83 14.91 9.45 10.81
CA GLY A 83 14.07 9.02 11.93
C GLY A 83 14.15 9.92 13.18
N ASP A 84 14.90 11.01 13.13
CA ASP A 84 15.00 11.95 14.26
C ASP A 84 13.69 12.73 14.43
N HIS A 85 13.27 12.94 15.68
CA HIS A 85 12.05 13.68 16.00
C HIS A 85 12.19 15.17 15.66
N VAL A 86 11.19 15.73 14.97
CA VAL A 86 11.10 17.16 14.65
C VAL A 86 9.92 17.76 15.41
N GLN A 87 10.19 18.56 16.44
CA GLN A 87 9.17 19.21 17.29
C GLN A 87 8.87 20.63 16.81
N ASP A 88 7.94 21.30 17.49
CA ASP A 88 7.60 22.71 17.31
C ASP A 88 7.03 23.04 15.91
N ILE A 89 6.33 22.08 15.30
CA ILE A 89 5.61 22.25 14.03
C ILE A 89 4.11 22.36 14.31
N ASP A 90 3.45 23.37 13.76
CA ASP A 90 1.99 23.44 13.80
C ASP A 90 1.40 22.30 12.96
N VAL A 91 0.53 21.51 13.58
CA VAL A 91 -0.30 20.52 12.90
C VAL A 91 -1.71 21.05 12.89
N ARG A 92 -2.25 21.27 11.69
CA ARG A 92 -3.58 21.86 11.50
C ARG A 92 -4.49 20.84 10.85
N VAL A 93 -5.73 20.76 11.32
CA VAL A 93 -6.76 19.84 10.83
C VAL A 93 -7.97 20.62 10.36
N TRP A 94 -8.46 20.28 9.17
CA TRP A 94 -9.67 20.86 8.57
C TRP A 94 -10.73 19.81 8.34
N SER A 95 -11.99 20.21 8.41
CA SER A 95 -13.13 19.43 7.94
C SER A 95 -13.24 19.44 6.41
N GLU A 96 -14.13 18.60 5.88
CA GLU A 96 -14.36 18.45 4.43
C GLU A 96 -14.73 19.76 3.71
N ASP A 97 -15.39 20.68 4.40
CA ASP A 97 -15.78 22.00 3.89
C ASP A 97 -14.63 23.04 3.93
N GLY A 98 -13.47 22.66 4.44
CA GLY A 98 -12.31 23.55 4.58
C GLY A 98 -12.31 24.40 5.85
N THR A 99 -13.23 24.18 6.78
CA THR A 99 -13.22 24.86 8.09
C THR A 99 -12.07 24.32 8.96
N LEU A 100 -11.29 25.21 9.57
CA LEU A 100 -10.24 24.81 10.52
C LEU A 100 -10.89 24.25 11.78
N VAL A 101 -10.63 22.98 12.08
CA VAL A 101 -11.18 22.28 13.25
C VAL A 101 -10.28 22.47 14.46
N ALA A 102 -8.98 22.29 14.29
CA ALA A 102 -8.02 22.40 15.38
C ALA A 102 -6.59 22.66 14.88
N THR A 103 -5.79 23.19 15.78
CA THR A 103 -4.33 23.28 15.66
C THR A 103 -3.71 22.66 16.91
N THR A 104 -2.66 21.87 16.74
CA THR A 104 -1.83 21.31 17.81
C THR A 104 -0.36 21.47 17.42
N THR A 105 0.59 21.22 18.33
CA THR A 105 2.02 21.30 18.01
C THR A 105 2.67 19.93 18.10
N SER A 106 3.59 19.63 17.18
CA SER A 106 4.38 18.40 17.28
C SER A 106 5.27 18.41 18.52
N GLY A 107 5.13 17.36 19.34
CA GLY A 107 5.76 17.26 20.66
C GLY A 107 4.76 17.31 21.81
N ASP A 108 3.54 17.82 21.59
CA ASP A 108 2.53 17.95 22.64
C ASP A 108 1.91 16.61 23.07
N ALA A 109 2.04 15.56 22.26
CA ALA A 109 1.52 14.22 22.56
C ALA A 109 2.65 13.16 22.60
N PRO A 110 3.54 13.20 23.62
CA PRO A 110 4.74 12.37 23.68
C PRO A 110 4.46 10.86 23.76
N ILE A 111 3.22 10.46 24.08
CA ILE A 111 2.76 9.06 24.05
C ILE A 111 2.90 8.42 22.65
N TYR A 112 2.95 9.23 21.58
CA TYR A 112 3.15 8.78 20.20
C TYR A 112 4.61 8.86 19.74
N GLY A 113 5.53 9.31 20.60
CA GLY A 113 6.94 9.60 20.30
C GLY A 113 7.29 11.05 20.65
N ALA A 114 8.58 11.41 20.71
CA ALA A 114 9.00 12.74 21.18
C ALA A 114 8.49 13.91 20.31
N SER A 115 8.15 13.67 19.04
CA SER A 115 7.46 14.63 18.15
C SER A 115 6.00 14.28 17.91
N GLY A 116 5.42 13.51 18.83
CA GLY A 116 4.05 13.04 18.75
C GLY A 116 3.07 14.20 18.85
N TRP A 117 1.98 14.10 18.09
CA TRP A 117 0.87 15.04 18.11
C TRP A 117 -0.45 14.29 18.06
N GLU A 118 -1.49 14.92 18.60
CA GLU A 118 -2.85 14.39 18.66
C GLU A 118 -3.86 15.52 18.47
N VAL A 119 -4.93 15.22 17.75
CA VAL A 119 -6.15 16.03 17.67
C VAL A 119 -7.35 15.12 17.90
N GLN A 120 -8.09 15.39 18.97
CA GLN A 120 -9.39 14.79 19.19
C GLN A 120 -10.45 15.53 18.35
N LEU A 121 -11.22 14.78 17.59
CA LEU A 121 -12.28 15.26 16.70
C LEU A 121 -13.69 14.98 17.28
N GLY A 122 -13.79 14.11 18.28
CA GLY A 122 -15.03 13.82 18.99
C GLY A 122 -14.84 12.81 20.14
N ASP A 123 -15.92 12.58 20.87
CA ASP A 123 -15.96 11.72 22.07
C ASP A 123 -16.58 10.32 21.80
N ALA A 124 -16.83 9.99 20.52
CA ALA A 124 -17.36 8.71 20.08
C ALA A 124 -17.11 8.53 18.57
N PRO A 125 -17.16 7.31 18.02
CA PRO A 125 -16.95 7.09 16.61
C PRO A 125 -18.03 7.80 15.80
N ALA A 126 -17.61 8.62 14.85
CA ALA A 126 -18.48 9.27 13.89
C ALA A 126 -17.88 9.19 12.48
N VAL A 127 -18.75 9.23 11.47
CA VAL A 127 -18.30 9.36 10.09
C VAL A 127 -17.82 10.80 9.87
N GLY A 128 -16.61 10.97 9.34
CA GLY A 128 -16.09 12.28 9.04
C GLY A 128 -14.90 12.24 8.09
N ARG A 129 -14.89 13.18 7.13
CA ARG A 129 -13.75 13.42 6.25
C ARG A 129 -13.03 14.67 6.70
N TYR A 130 -11.72 14.56 6.78
CA TYR A 130 -10.85 15.62 7.26
C TYR A 130 -9.58 15.68 6.39
N SER A 131 -8.83 16.75 6.55
CA SER A 131 -7.46 16.86 6.05
C SER A 131 -6.54 17.38 7.15
N VAL A 132 -5.28 16.95 7.12
CA VAL A 132 -4.24 17.40 8.06
C VAL A 132 -3.00 17.83 7.31
N GLY A 133 -2.29 18.84 7.80
CA GLY A 133 -0.96 19.15 7.29
C GLY A 133 -0.14 19.97 8.29
N LEU A 134 1.05 20.36 7.85
CA LEU A 134 2.06 21.01 8.67
C LEU A 134 2.25 22.48 8.30
N TRP A 135 2.43 23.33 9.31
CA TRP A 135 2.68 24.77 9.18
C TRP A 135 3.82 25.22 10.09
N ALA A 136 4.47 26.31 9.70
CA ALA A 136 5.31 27.12 10.60
C ALA A 136 5.21 28.58 10.17
N ASN A 137 4.94 29.48 11.13
CA ASN A 137 4.79 30.91 10.86
C ASN A 137 3.83 31.20 9.69
N ASP A 138 2.69 30.50 9.67
CA ASP A 138 1.65 30.55 8.62
C ASP A 138 2.09 30.12 7.21
N ILE A 139 3.27 29.54 7.06
CA ILE A 139 3.73 28.92 5.82
C ILE A 139 3.42 27.44 5.86
N ALA A 140 2.77 26.92 4.82
CA ALA A 140 2.51 25.50 4.67
C ALA A 140 3.81 24.73 4.40
N LEU A 141 4.06 23.70 5.22
CA LEU A 141 5.25 22.86 5.19
C LEU A 141 5.00 21.47 4.59
N SER A 142 3.74 21.10 4.37
CA SER A 142 3.33 19.87 3.70
C SER A 142 2.13 20.10 2.79
N GLU A 143 1.91 19.18 1.86
CA GLU A 143 0.60 19.03 1.22
C GLU A 143 -0.43 18.53 2.27
N PRO A 144 -1.68 19.02 2.27
CA PRO A 144 -2.73 18.47 3.12
C PRO A 144 -3.03 17.01 2.77
N VAL A 145 -3.12 16.17 3.79
CA VAL A 145 -3.42 14.73 3.65
C VAL A 145 -4.85 14.48 4.09
N SER A 146 -5.70 14.09 3.14
CA SER A 146 -7.10 13.74 3.43
C SER A 146 -7.26 12.34 4.00
N PHE A 147 -8.19 12.17 4.93
CA PHE A 147 -8.55 10.88 5.50
C PHE A 147 -10.04 10.80 5.84
N LEU A 148 -10.54 9.58 6.00
CA LEU A 148 -11.94 9.28 6.31
C LEU A 148 -11.99 8.35 7.53
N LEU A 149 -12.75 8.74 8.54
CA LEU A 149 -13.14 7.88 9.66
C LEU A 149 -14.54 7.34 9.38
N GLN A 150 -14.75 6.04 9.58
CA GLN A 150 -15.99 5.35 9.17
C GLN A 150 -17.06 5.30 10.27
N GLY A 151 -16.78 5.87 11.45
CA GLY A 151 -17.73 5.89 12.56
C GLY A 151 -17.92 4.54 13.26
N THR A 152 -16.91 3.67 13.24
CA THR A 152 -16.88 2.44 14.06
C THR A 152 -15.71 2.47 15.04
N CYS A 153 -15.78 1.69 16.12
CA CYS A 153 -14.69 1.61 17.10
C CYS A 153 -13.37 1.16 16.46
N GLU A 154 -13.40 0.33 15.41
CA GLU A 154 -12.24 -0.15 14.67
C GLU A 154 -11.68 0.87 13.67
N SER A 155 -12.32 2.05 13.58
CA SER A 155 -12.08 3.09 12.58
C SER A 155 -12.25 4.48 13.19
N ASN A 156 -11.85 4.64 14.46
CA ASN A 156 -11.96 5.88 15.21
C ASN A 156 -10.63 6.63 15.39
N LEU A 157 -9.51 6.06 14.93
CA LEU A 157 -8.19 6.70 14.97
C LEU A 157 -7.54 6.69 13.58
N ALA A 158 -7.13 7.87 13.10
CA ALA A 158 -6.24 8.02 11.95
C ALA A 158 -4.81 8.28 12.42
N LYS A 159 -3.84 7.44 12.03
CA LYS A 159 -2.40 7.69 12.25
C LYS A 159 -1.73 8.19 10.98
N ILE A 160 -1.18 9.40 11.02
CA ILE A 160 -0.55 10.08 9.88
C ILE A 160 0.82 10.59 10.31
N ASN A 161 1.89 10.12 9.66
CA ASN A 161 3.23 10.59 9.97
C ASN A 161 3.76 11.46 8.83
N PHE A 162 4.62 12.40 9.16
CA PHE A 162 5.30 13.25 8.18
C PHE A 162 6.81 13.09 8.29
N VAL A 163 7.47 13.10 7.14
CA VAL A 163 8.93 12.97 7.00
C VAL A 163 9.48 14.25 6.39
N ARG A 164 10.38 14.93 7.12
CA ARG A 164 11.18 16.04 6.63
C ARG A 164 12.22 15.51 5.66
N ILE A 165 12.13 15.96 4.42
CA ILE A 165 13.07 15.61 3.34
C ILE A 165 14.07 16.72 3.02
N ARG A 166 13.85 17.93 3.56
CA ARG A 166 14.78 19.07 3.51
C ARG A 166 14.43 20.13 4.59
N PRO A 167 15.31 21.08 4.90
CA PRO A 167 15.02 22.21 5.79
C PRO A 167 13.86 23.09 5.28
N TYR A 168 13.25 23.85 6.18
CA TYR A 168 12.16 24.81 5.93
C TYR A 168 12.47 26.17 6.54
#